data_AF-A0A832S5D5-F1
#
_entry.id   AF-A0A832S5D5-F1
#
_cell.length_a   1.000
_cell.length_b   1.000
_cell.length_c   1.000
_cell.angle_alpha   90.00
_cell.angle_beta   90.00
_cell.angle_gamma   90.00
#
_symmetry.space_group_name_H-M   'P 1'
#
loop_
_entity.id
_entity.type
_entity.pdbx_description
1 polymer ?
#
loop_
_entity_poly.entity_id
_entity_poly.type
_entity_poly.pdbx_seq_one_letter_code
_entity_poly.pdbx_strand_id
1 'polypeptide(L)' 'MAGSAVKIPRATCKVFGAIKALSTVKRCVVLVHGPKGCVYHINYILGMRGDRPSEVYSTCLDEHDVIFG' A
#
# COMPACT_ATOMS: atom_id res chain seq x y z
N MET A 1 8.74 25.76 -24.07
CA MET A 1 8.97 24.33 -23.76
C MET A 1 7.62 23.64 -23.78
N ALA A 2 7.33 22.85 -24.82
CA ALA A 2 6.10 22.04 -24.84
C ALA A 2 6.29 20.89 -23.84
N GLY A 3 5.53 20.91 -22.74
CA GLY A 3 5.57 19.84 -21.75
C GLY A 3 5.06 18.55 -22.39
N SER A 4 5.91 17.52 -22.41
CA SER A 4 5.50 16.17 -22.81
C SER A 4 4.27 15.76 -21.99
N ALA A 5 3.20 15.31 -22.64
CA ALA A 5 2.03 14.77 -21.96
C ALA A 5 2.45 13.58 -21.08
N VAL A 6 2.05 13.60 -19.80
CA VAL A 6 2.35 12.52 -18.86
C VAL A 6 1.39 11.36 -19.09
N LYS A 7 1.94 10.20 -19.46
CA LYS A 7 1.16 8.96 -19.54
C LYS A 7 0.86 8.47 -18.12
N ILE A 8 -0.44 8.39 -17.79
CA ILE A 8 -0.87 7.86 -16.49
C ILE A 8 -0.61 6.34 -16.44
N PRO A 9 0.17 5.84 -15.46
CA PRO A 9 0.45 4.41 -15.34
C PRO A 9 -0.79 3.65 -14.85
N ARG A 10 -1.02 2.45 -15.39
CA ARG A 10 -2.10 1.54 -14.96
C ARG A 10 -1.65 0.50 -13.91
N ALA A 11 -0.38 0.55 -13.51
CA ALA A 11 0.22 -0.40 -12.59
C ALA A 11 0.08 0.05 -11.13
N THR A 12 0.10 -0.91 -10.21
CA THR A 12 0.19 -0.67 -8.76
C THR A 12 1.61 -0.96 -8.28
N CYS A 13 1.98 -0.46 -7.09
CA CYS A 13 3.30 -0.71 -6.52
C CYS A 13 3.44 -2.13 -5.96
N LYS A 14 4.68 -2.55 -5.63
CA LYS A 14 4.97 -3.90 -5.11
C LYS A 14 4.19 -4.25 -3.83
N VAL A 15 4.00 -3.27 -2.94
CA VAL A 15 3.29 -3.47 -1.65
C VAL A 15 1.83 -3.88 -1.88
N PHE A 16 1.19 -3.40 -2.95
CA PHE A 16 -0.16 -3.81 -3.32
C PHE A 16 -0.23 -5.33 -3.57
N GLY A 17 0.71 -5.85 -4.37
CA GLY A 17 0.81 -7.28 -4.67
C GLY A 17 1.11 -8.11 -3.42
N ALA A 18 2.01 -7.62 -2.56
CA ALA A 18 2.37 -8.30 -1.31
C ALA A 18 1.17 -8.43 -0.36
N ILE A 19 0.44 -7.34 -0.11
CA ILE A 19 -0.78 -7.35 0.71
C ILE A 19 -1.81 -8.33 0.12
N LYS A 20 -2.03 -8.28 -1.20
CA LYS A 20 -2.99 -9.16 -1.86
C LYS A 20 -2.63 -10.64 -1.72
N ALA A 21 -1.36 -10.99 -1.90
CA ALA A 21 -0.89 -12.36 -1.72
C ALA A 21 -1.03 -12.83 -0.26
N LEU A 22 -0.54 -12.03 0.69
CA LEU A 22 -0.56 -12.37 2.12
C LEU A 22 -1.99 -12.44 2.70
N SER A 23 -2.93 -11.67 2.15
CA SER A 23 -4.35 -11.71 2.57
C SER A 23 -5.03 -13.06 2.31
N THR A 24 -4.41 -13.94 1.51
CA THR A 24 -4.92 -15.31 1.26
C THR A 24 -4.42 -16.32 2.30
N VAL A 25 -3.44 -15.95 3.13
CA VAL A 25 -2.88 -16.82 4.16
C VAL A 25 -3.81 -16.84 5.37
N LYS A 26 -4.24 -18.04 5.77
CA LYS A 26 -5.16 -18.22 6.90
C LYS A 26 -4.50 -17.79 8.22
N ARG A 27 -5.23 -17.03 9.05
CA ARG A 27 -4.77 -16.51 10.36
C ARG A 27 -3.47 -15.69 10.25
N CYS A 28 -3.37 -14.88 9.20
CA CYS A 28 -2.27 -13.94 9.00
C CYS A 28 -2.77 -12.50 9.15
N VAL A 29 -1.94 -11.66 9.74
CA VAL A 29 -2.09 -10.20 9.74
C VAL A 29 -1.01 -9.60 8.85
N VAL A 30 -1.32 -8.51 8.16
CA VAL A 30 -0.33 -7.83 7.33
C VAL A 30 0.12 -6.57 8.06
N LEU A 31 1.41 -6.47 8.38
CA LEU A 31 2.02 -5.26 8.92
C LEU A 31 2.90 -4.62 7.86
N VAL A 32 2.54 -3.42 7.42
CA VAL A 32 3.32 -2.61 6.49
C VAL A 32 4.23 -1.68 7.28
N HIS A 33 5.52 -2.01 7.33
CA HIS A 33 6.52 -1.10 7.85
C HIS A 33 6.74 0.06 6.87
N GLY A 34 6.32 1.26 7.26
CA GLY A 34 6.29 2.43 6.39
C GLY A 34 5.19 3.42 6.76
N PRO A 35 4.93 4.41 5.89
CA PRO A 35 3.95 5.46 6.16
C PRO A 35 2.51 4.95 6.04
N LYS A 36 1.63 5.46 6.91
CA LYS A 36 0.20 5.10 6.95
C LYS A 36 -0.54 5.30 5.63
N GLY A 37 -0.08 6.26 4.80
CA GLY A 37 -0.68 6.58 3.51
C GLY A 37 -0.65 5.42 2.51
N CYS A 38 0.38 4.57 2.55
CA CYS A 38 0.45 3.40 1.68
C CYS A 38 -0.68 2.41 1.97
N VAL A 39 -0.93 2.11 3.25
CA VAL A 39 -2.00 1.20 3.67
C VAL A 39 -3.38 1.77 3.33
N TYR A 40 -3.61 3.05 3.65
CA TYR A 40 -4.86 3.73 3.33
C TYR A 40 -5.20 3.63 1.84
N HIS A 41 -4.25 3.99 0.97
CA HIS A 41 -4.47 4.00 -0.47
C HIS A 41 -4.68 2.58 -1.04
N ILE A 42 -3.95 1.58 -0.54
CA ILE A 42 -4.11 0.20 -0.99
C ILE A 42 -5.46 -0.38 -0.53
N ASN A 43 -5.86 -0.15 0.72
CA ASN A 43 -7.17 -0.57 1.22
C ASN A 43 -8.31 0.07 0.42
N TYR A 44 -8.17 1.34 0.05
CA TYR A 44 -9.13 2.01 -0.81
C TYR A 44 -9.26 1.33 -2.18
N ILE A 45 -8.14 1.04 -2.86
CA ILE A 45 -8.16 0.34 -4.17
C ILE A 45 -8.74 -1.07 -4.05
N LEU A 46 -8.36 -1.82 -3.03
CA LEU A 46 -8.87 -3.18 -2.80
C LEU A 46 -10.37 -3.16 -2.53
N GLY A 47 -10.84 -2.23 -1.69
CA GLY A 47 -12.27 -2.05 -1.41
C GLY A 47 -13.07 -1.72 -2.67
N MET A 48 -12.57 -0.83 -3.54
CA MET A 48 -13.20 -0.55 -4.83
C MET A 48 -13.26 -1.77 -5.77
N ARG A 49 -12.34 -2.73 -5.61
CA ARG A 49 -12.31 -3.99 -6.39
C ARG A 49 -13.16 -5.10 -5.76
N GLY A 50 -13.85 -4.81 -4.65
CA GLY A 50 -14.64 -5.80 -3.91
C GLY A 50 -13.80 -6.76 -3.06
N ASP A 51 -12.47 -6.58 -3.01
CA ASP A 51 -11.61 -7.34 -2.12
C ASP A 51 -11.87 -6.89 -0.67
N ARG A 52 -12.02 -7.86 0.25
CA ARG A 52 -12.07 -7.61 1.70
C ARG A 52 -10.78 -8.13 2.33
N PRO A 53 -9.68 -7.38 2.26
CA PRO A 53 -8.41 -7.83 2.82
C PRO A 53 -8.55 -8.09 4.33
N SER A 54 -7.76 -9.04 4.82
CA SER A 54 -7.51 -9.25 6.26
C SER A 54 -7.02 -7.96 6.91
N GLU A 55 -7.00 -7.89 8.25
CA GLU A 55 -6.52 -6.72 8.98
C GLU A 55 -5.10 -6.32 8.52
N VAL A 56 -4.99 -5.12 7.91
CA VAL A 56 -3.73 -4.52 7.46
C VAL A 56 -3.37 -3.36 8.38
N TYR A 57 -2.19 -3.44 8.98
CA TYR A 57 -1.63 -2.47 9.91
C TYR A 57 -0.43 -1.75 9.31
N SER A 58 -0.01 -0.66 9.95
CA SER A 58 1.19 0.07 9.59
C SER A 58 1.99 0.45 10.83
N THR A 59 3.31 0.55 10.70
CA THR A 59 4.16 1.17 11.73
C THR A 59 4.07 2.69 11.73
N CYS A 60 3.36 3.28 10.77
CA CYS A 60 3.08 4.71 10.69
C CYS A 60 4.33 5.60 10.68
N LEU A 61 5.39 5.18 9.97
CA LEU A 61 6.61 5.97 9.87
C LEU A 61 6.31 7.37 9.32
N ASP A 62 6.98 8.36 9.88
CA ASP A 62 6.90 9.76 9.48
C ASP A 62 8.30 10.37 9.26
N GLU A 63 8.35 11.69 9.13
CA GLU A 63 9.59 12.42 8.82
C GLU A 63 10.62 12.32 9.95
N HIS A 64 10.20 12.07 11.19
CA HIS A 64 11.09 11.95 12.34
C HIS A 64 11.89 10.64 12.33
N ASP A 65 11.35 9.60 11.70
CA ASP A 65 11.98 8.28 11.62
C ASP A 65 13.14 8.23 10.62
N VAL A 66 13.29 9.24 9.76
CA VAL A 66 14.32 9.25 8.69
C VAL A 66 15.75 9.20 9.23
N ILE A 67 16.01 9.75 10.42
CA ILE A 67 17.37 9.84 10.98
C ILE A 67 17.81 8.50 11.59
N PHE A 68 16.91 7.82 12.28
CA PHE A 68 17.25 6.66 13.12
C PHE A 68 16.60 5.35 12.70
N GLY A 69 15.64 5.40 11.78
CA GLY A 69 14.86 4.23 11.33
C GLY A 69 13.68 3.97 12.25
#